data_AF-A0A6P8UL37-F1
#
_entry.id   AF-A0A6P8UL37-F1
#
_cell.length_a   1.000
_cell.length_b   1.000
_cell.length_c   1.000
_cell.angle_alpha   90.00
_cell.angle_beta   90.00
_cell.angle_gamma   90.00
#
_symmetry.space_group_name_H-M   'P 1'
#
loop_
_entity.id
_entity.type
_entity.pdbx_description
1 polymer ?
#
loop_
_entity_poly.entity_id
_entity_poly.type
_entity_poly.pdbx_seq_one_letter_code
_entity_poly.pdbx_strand_id
1 'polypeptide(L)'
;MGEQPIYTTRAHVFQIDPTTKKNWVPASKQAVTVSYFYDSTRNSYRIISVDGSKVIINSTITPNMTFTKTSQKFGQWADSRANTVFGLGFASEQQLAKFSEKFQEVKEAAKLARDKSQDKGETLSNHSQEESGRDTPSSNRASSINGTDDEKFLHVEPEEAVLQTENEHLKSAIEQSNTSAKKWETELQTLRENNARLVDALQESSANVESWKKQLGACKEESDTLREKIAELEAQCNEANQEKQRNAQLSVRVQELEAELHDKEQELENLRKQAEIIPQLMAECESITTKLQTAESRNKELEGRVDGLQLDIDDSQQKQVNMKGELKKFMDMLDGKIDELHEFRQGLSKLGVDN
;
A
#
# COMPACT_ATOMS: atom_id res chain seq x y z
N MET A 1 -5.24 16.19 33.32
CA MET A 1 -5.62 15.36 32.16
C MET A 1 -4.43 15.31 31.23
N GLY A 2 -3.95 14.12 30.87
CA GLY A 2 -2.73 13.98 30.06
C GLY A 2 -2.92 14.42 28.61
N GLU A 3 -1.83 14.79 27.95
CA GLU A 3 -1.80 15.07 26.49
C GLU A 3 -2.39 13.87 25.74
N GLN A 4 -3.41 14.10 24.90
CA GLN A 4 -3.97 13.03 24.06
C GLN A 4 -3.11 12.82 22.82
N PRO A 5 -2.85 11.56 22.41
CA PRO A 5 -2.08 11.28 21.21
C PRO A 5 -2.89 11.64 19.95
N ILE A 6 -2.24 12.29 18.99
CA ILE A 6 -2.79 12.64 17.67
C ILE A 6 -2.99 11.37 16.82
N TYR A 7 -2.01 10.48 16.88
CA TYR A 7 -2.03 9.20 16.17
C TYR A 7 -1.21 8.20 16.97
N THR A 8 -1.64 6.94 16.97
CA THR A 8 -0.99 5.85 17.70
C THR A 8 -0.92 4.61 16.82
N THR A 9 0.23 3.93 16.83
CA THR A 9 0.45 2.65 16.14
C THR A 9 1.34 1.73 16.99
N ARG A 10 1.55 0.49 16.54
CA ARG A 10 2.47 -0.46 17.17
C ARG A 10 3.62 -0.82 16.24
N ALA A 11 4.85 -0.79 16.76
CA ALA A 11 6.07 -1.11 16.01
C ALA A 11 7.16 -1.65 16.94
N HIS A 12 8.11 -2.41 16.38
CA HIS A 12 9.38 -2.70 17.03
C HIS A 12 10.30 -1.49 16.85
N VAL A 13 10.91 -1.02 17.93
CA VAL A 13 11.76 0.18 17.93
C VAL A 13 13.22 -0.21 17.88
N PHE A 14 13.97 0.44 17.01
CA PHE A 14 15.41 0.31 16.85
C PHE A 14 16.08 1.66 16.94
N GLN A 15 17.34 1.68 17.36
CA GLN A 15 18.21 2.85 17.28
C GLN A 15 19.52 2.45 16.63
N ILE A 16 20.15 3.39 15.92
CA ILE A 16 21.50 3.14 15.43
C ILE A 16 22.47 3.08 16.60
N ASP A 17 23.36 2.11 16.58
CA ASP A 17 24.43 1.98 17.56
C ASP A 17 25.25 3.28 17.60
N PRO A 18 25.35 3.95 18.78
CA PRO A 18 26.07 5.21 18.90
C PRO A 18 27.57 5.07 18.63
N THR A 19 28.15 3.89 18.81
CA THR A 19 29.57 3.62 18.59
C THR A 19 29.85 3.30 17.13
N THR A 20 29.12 2.36 16.53
CA THR A 20 29.42 1.91 15.15
C THR A 20 28.76 2.77 14.07
N LYS A 21 27.69 3.52 14.41
CA LYS A 21 26.88 4.34 13.47
C LYS A 21 26.44 3.61 12.20
N LYS A 22 26.39 2.27 12.24
CA LYS A 22 26.07 1.40 11.10
C LYS A 22 25.08 0.30 11.44
N ASN A 23 25.10 -0.20 12.68
CA ASN A 23 24.27 -1.32 13.10
C ASN A 23 23.00 -0.85 13.79
N TRP A 24 21.89 -1.55 13.54
CA TRP A 24 20.63 -1.37 14.25
C TRP A 24 20.64 -2.16 15.56
N VAL A 25 20.34 -1.49 16.67
CA VAL A 25 20.20 -2.10 17.98
C VAL A 25 18.72 -2.03 18.39
N PRO A 26 18.09 -3.16 18.79
CA PRO A 26 16.71 -3.17 19.24
C PRO A 26 16.57 -2.37 20.55
N ALA A 27 15.70 -1.36 20.53
CA ALA A 27 15.35 -0.56 21.70
C ALA A 27 14.12 -1.11 22.44
N SER A 28 13.33 -1.97 21.80
CA SER A 28 12.24 -2.73 22.41
C SER A 28 12.33 -4.22 22.09
N LYS A 29 11.97 -5.10 23.03
CA LYS A 29 11.95 -6.56 22.81
C LYS A 29 10.74 -7.04 22.00
N GLN A 30 9.64 -6.30 22.09
CA GLN A 30 8.37 -6.58 21.43
C GLN A 30 7.84 -5.32 20.75
N ALA A 31 6.77 -5.45 19.97
CA ALA A 31 6.07 -4.31 19.41
C ALA A 31 5.46 -3.45 20.53
N VAL A 32 5.87 -2.19 20.59
CA VAL A 32 5.44 -1.20 21.58
C VAL A 32 4.57 -0.14 20.91
N THR A 33 3.84 0.60 21.72
CA THR A 33 3.04 1.74 21.25
C THR A 33 3.95 2.91 20.88
N VAL A 34 3.75 3.45 19.69
CA VAL A 34 4.45 4.65 19.18
C VAL A 34 3.38 5.67 18.79
N SER A 35 3.46 6.87 19.37
CA SER A 35 2.41 7.87 19.24
C SER A 35 2.98 9.25 18.93
N TYR A 36 2.24 10.03 18.15
CA TYR A 36 2.47 11.46 17.96
C TYR A 36 1.69 12.24 19.02
N PHE A 37 2.33 13.22 19.63
CA PHE A 37 1.73 14.13 20.61
C PHE A 37 1.96 15.57 20.20
N TYR A 38 1.01 16.43 20.54
CA TYR A 38 1.18 17.88 20.53
C TYR A 38 1.39 18.36 21.95
N ASP A 39 2.57 18.92 22.22
CA ASP A 39 2.91 19.59 23.47
C ASP A 39 2.51 21.05 23.33
N SER A 40 1.39 21.42 23.94
CA SER A 40 0.86 22.78 23.91
C SER A 40 1.72 23.75 24.71
N THR A 41 2.45 23.28 25.73
CA THR A 41 3.33 24.13 26.54
C THR A 41 4.56 24.58 25.76
N ARG A 42 5.08 23.70 24.91
CA ARG A 42 6.26 23.96 24.07
C ARG A 42 5.89 24.31 22.63
N ASN A 43 4.60 24.38 22.33
CA ASN A 43 4.03 24.54 20.98
C ASN A 43 4.78 23.67 19.95
N SER A 44 4.94 22.37 20.25
CA SER A 44 5.77 21.47 19.46
C SER A 44 5.15 20.09 19.34
N TYR A 45 5.51 19.37 18.28
CA TYR A 45 5.06 18.00 18.05
C TYR A 45 6.16 17.00 18.39
N ARG A 46 5.79 15.87 18.99
CA ARG A 46 6.72 14.85 19.46
C ARG A 46 6.27 13.44 19.07
N ILE A 47 7.23 12.58 18.78
CA ILE A 47 7.04 11.12 18.72
C ILE A 47 7.49 10.55 20.07
N ILE A 48 6.58 9.85 20.75
CA ILE A 48 6.83 9.27 22.06
C ILE A 48 6.53 7.77 22.01
N SER A 49 7.44 6.99 22.59
CA SER A 49 7.24 5.56 22.82
C SER A 49 7.89 5.15 24.15
N VAL A 50 7.19 4.29 24.88
CA VAL A 50 7.60 3.78 26.19
C VAL A 50 7.60 2.25 26.17
N ASP A 51 8.64 1.65 26.74
CA ASP A 51 8.74 0.20 26.99
C ASP A 51 8.83 -0.03 28.51
N GLY A 52 7.75 -0.52 29.10
CA GLY A 52 7.58 -0.52 30.55
C GLY A 52 7.61 0.90 31.12
N SER A 53 8.54 1.16 32.06
CA SER A 53 8.77 2.49 32.65
C SER A 53 9.82 3.32 31.91
N LYS A 54 10.44 2.79 30.85
CA LYS A 54 11.53 3.45 30.13
C LYS A 54 11.00 4.16 28.88
N VAL A 55 11.31 5.45 28.75
CA VAL A 55 11.10 6.19 27.50
C VAL A 55 12.18 5.76 26.50
N ILE A 56 11.75 5.20 25.37
CA ILE A 56 12.64 4.68 24.32
C ILE A 56 12.62 5.53 23.05
N ILE A 57 11.60 6.37 22.89
CA ILE A 57 11.55 7.45 21.90
C ILE A 57 10.97 8.69 22.57
N ASN A 58 11.65 9.82 22.42
CA ASN A 58 11.16 11.15 22.76
C ASN A 58 11.77 12.16 21.78
N SER A 59 11.22 12.16 20.56
CA SER A 59 11.77 12.90 19.42
C SER A 59 10.88 14.09 19.09
N THR A 60 11.41 15.31 19.16
CA THR A 60 10.69 16.52 18.73
C THR A 60 10.82 16.68 17.23
N ILE A 61 9.68 16.75 16.53
CA ILE A 61 9.64 16.86 15.07
C ILE A 61 9.98 18.28 14.65
N THR A 62 10.99 18.43 13.79
CA THR A 62 11.38 19.72 13.21
C THR A 62 11.10 19.75 11.70
N PRO A 63 10.93 20.94 11.09
CA PRO A 63 10.58 21.05 9.66
C PRO A 63 11.59 20.43 8.69
N ASN A 64 12.85 20.28 9.12
CA ASN A 64 13.94 19.68 8.34
C ASN A 64 14.10 18.17 8.57
N MET A 65 13.29 17.55 9.43
CA MET A 65 13.32 16.09 9.61
C MET A 65 12.63 15.38 8.45
N THR A 66 13.15 14.21 8.10
CA THR A 66 12.61 13.33 7.07
C THR A 66 12.48 11.91 7.61
N PHE A 67 11.31 11.31 7.39
CA PHE A 67 11.09 9.89 7.60
C PHE A 67 11.31 9.14 6.29
N THR A 68 12.31 8.26 6.26
CA THR A 68 12.71 7.50 5.08
C THR A 68 12.28 6.04 5.23
N LYS A 69 11.49 5.54 4.27
CA LYS A 69 11.15 4.12 4.17
C LYS A 69 12.35 3.38 3.55
N THR A 70 12.91 2.39 4.25
CA THR A 70 14.08 1.63 3.77
C THR A 70 13.77 0.17 3.47
N SER A 71 12.56 -0.31 3.80
CA SER A 71 12.00 -1.56 3.28
C SER A 71 10.47 -1.52 3.28
N GLN A 72 9.82 -2.61 2.86
CA GLN A 72 8.36 -2.74 2.83
C GLN A 72 7.69 -2.51 4.21
N LYS A 73 8.38 -2.83 5.31
CA LYS A 73 7.83 -2.74 6.67
C LYS A 73 8.74 -1.99 7.64
N PHE A 74 9.77 -1.30 7.16
CA PHE A 74 10.72 -0.58 8.00
C PHE A 74 10.97 0.84 7.49
N GLY A 75 11.01 1.79 8.41
CA GLY A 75 11.39 3.18 8.13
C GLY A 75 12.14 3.81 9.29
N GLN A 76 12.81 4.93 9.01
CA GLN A 76 13.73 5.57 9.94
C GLN A 76 13.70 7.10 9.83
N TRP A 77 14.11 7.79 10.89
CA TRP A 77 14.41 9.23 10.85
C TRP A 77 15.61 9.54 11.74
N ALA A 78 16.37 10.58 11.35
CA ALA A 78 17.44 11.10 12.16
C ALA A 78 16.91 12.20 13.09
N ASP A 79 17.29 12.14 14.36
CA ASP A 79 17.04 13.20 15.34
C ASP A 79 18.37 13.79 15.80
N SER A 80 18.71 14.95 15.24
CA SER A 80 19.94 15.67 15.58
C SER A 80 19.99 16.12 17.05
N ARG A 81 18.83 16.40 17.68
CA ARG A 81 18.76 16.80 19.08
C ARG A 81 19.04 15.63 20.01
N ALA A 82 18.52 14.45 19.67
CA ALA A 82 18.80 13.22 20.40
C ALA A 82 20.12 12.54 19.98
N ASN A 83 20.82 13.08 18.97
CA ASN A 83 22.05 12.54 18.38
C ASN A 83 21.95 11.04 18.02
N THR A 84 20.80 10.63 17.49
CA THR A 84 20.51 9.24 17.16
C THR A 84 19.63 9.13 15.92
N VAL A 85 19.56 7.93 15.35
CA VAL A 85 18.64 7.59 14.26
C VAL A 85 17.68 6.54 14.81
N PHE A 86 16.39 6.85 14.78
CA PHE A 86 15.34 5.93 15.19
C PHE A 86 14.85 5.13 13.98
N GLY A 87 14.59 3.84 14.19
CA GLY A 87 14.03 2.92 13.20
C GLY A 87 12.79 2.24 13.76
N LEU A 88 11.78 2.03 12.91
CA LEU A 88 10.53 1.37 13.27
C LEU A 88 10.24 0.24 12.31
N GLY A 89 10.05 -0.96 12.85
CA GLY A 89 9.58 -2.14 12.13
C GLY A 89 8.09 -2.40 12.42
N PHE A 90 7.26 -2.31 11.38
CA PHE A 90 5.80 -2.43 11.45
C PHE A 90 5.32 -3.84 11.10
N ALA A 91 4.09 -4.18 11.51
CA ALA A 91 3.50 -5.49 11.20
C ALA A 91 3.07 -5.61 9.73
N SER A 92 2.67 -4.48 9.10
CA SER A 92 2.24 -4.43 7.70
C SER A 92 2.77 -3.19 6.97
N GLU A 93 2.81 -3.27 5.64
CA GLU A 93 3.16 -2.14 4.76
C GLU A 93 2.19 -0.97 4.95
N GLN A 94 0.90 -1.26 5.17
CA GLN A 94 -0.12 -0.25 5.41
C GLN A 94 0.16 0.58 6.68
N GLN A 95 0.64 -0.05 7.76
CA GLN A 95 1.00 0.66 8.98
C GLN A 95 2.22 1.57 8.77
N LEU A 96 3.23 1.11 8.03
CA LEU A 96 4.39 1.93 7.64
C LEU A 96 3.94 3.12 6.79
N ALA A 97 3.09 2.87 5.78
CA ALA A 97 2.57 3.91 4.90
C ALA A 97 1.79 4.99 5.69
N LYS A 98 0.89 4.57 6.59
CA LYS A 98 0.11 5.48 7.44
C LYS A 98 0.99 6.28 8.40
N PHE A 99 1.99 5.64 9.01
CA PHE A 99 2.94 6.35 9.88
C PHE A 99 3.72 7.40 9.11
N SER A 100 4.18 7.08 7.90
CA SER A 100 4.90 8.02 7.03
C SER A 100 4.04 9.21 6.61
N GLU A 101 2.77 9.00 6.28
CA GLU A 101 1.80 10.07 5.98
C GLU A 101 1.63 10.98 7.20
N LYS A 102 1.41 10.40 8.38
CA LYS A 102 1.30 11.16 9.64
C LYS A 102 2.56 11.91 10.00
N PHE A 103 3.74 11.38 9.70
CA PHE A 103 5.00 12.11 9.87
C PHE A 103 5.02 13.39 9.04
N GLN A 104 4.59 13.33 7.78
CA GLN A 104 4.55 14.49 6.89
C GLN A 104 3.51 15.51 7.34
N GLU A 105 2.29 15.08 7.71
CA GLU A 105 1.26 15.97 8.28
C GLU A 105 1.76 16.72 9.52
N VAL A 106 2.35 15.99 10.46
CA VAL A 106 2.84 16.55 11.73
C VAL A 106 4.04 17.47 11.50
N LYS A 107 4.90 17.19 10.51
CA LYS A 107 6.01 18.06 10.12
C LYS A 107 5.51 19.40 9.58
N GLU A 108 4.49 19.41 8.72
CA GLU A 108 3.87 20.64 8.22
C GLU A 108 3.17 21.42 9.36
N ALA A 109 2.48 20.72 10.26
CA ALA A 109 1.89 21.33 11.44
C ALA A 109 2.97 21.94 12.38
N ALA A 110 4.12 21.29 12.53
CA ALA A 110 5.26 21.81 13.29
C ALA A 110 5.88 23.05 12.64
N LYS A 111 5.93 23.12 11.30
CA LYS A 111 6.35 24.32 10.57
C LYS A 111 5.39 25.49 10.84
N LEU A 112 4.09 25.28 10.66
CA LEU A 112 3.06 26.30 10.94
C LEU A 112 3.07 26.77 12.40
N ALA A 113 3.28 25.86 13.35
CA ALA A 113 3.37 26.21 14.77
C ALA A 113 4.59 27.10 15.06
N ARG A 114 5.73 26.87 14.40
CA ARG A 114 6.92 27.73 14.49
C ARG A 114 6.70 29.08 13.83
N ASP A 115 6.15 29.11 12.62
CA ASP A 115 5.89 30.36 11.88
C ASP A 115 4.92 31.27 12.66
N LYS A 116 3.84 30.72 13.23
CA LYS A 116 2.92 31.46 14.13
C LYS A 116 3.58 32.00 15.40
N SER A 117 4.64 31.34 15.87
CA SER A 117 5.38 31.78 17.06
C SER A 117 6.39 32.89 16.71
N GLN A 118 6.91 32.90 15.48
CA GLN A 118 7.84 33.92 14.99
C GLN A 118 7.11 35.20 14.53
N ASP A 119 5.93 35.06 13.91
CA ASP A 119 5.12 36.20 13.43
C ASP A 119 4.57 37.05 14.61
N LYS A 120 4.32 36.41 15.77
CA LYS A 120 4.01 37.10 17.04
C LYS A 120 5.20 37.84 17.66
N GLY A 121 6.43 37.55 17.23
CA GLY A 121 7.64 38.23 17.70
C GLY A 121 8.01 39.44 16.85
N GLU A 122 7.72 39.40 15.54
CA GLU A 122 8.14 40.45 14.60
C GLU A 122 7.13 41.62 14.49
N THR A 123 5.89 41.47 14.98
CA THR A 123 4.89 42.57 15.01
C THR A 123 4.99 43.52 16.21
N LEU A 124 5.91 43.31 17.16
CA LEU A 124 6.11 44.19 18.32
C LEU A 124 7.49 44.87 18.38
N SER A 125 8.31 44.78 17.34
CA SER A 125 9.66 45.37 17.34
C SER A 125 9.99 46.10 16.03
N ASN A 126 9.16 47.06 15.62
CA ASN A 126 9.56 48.09 14.64
C ASN A 126 8.67 49.34 14.73
N HIS A 127 8.58 49.91 15.93
CA HIS A 127 8.24 51.32 16.06
C HIS A 127 8.80 51.89 17.37
N SER A 128 9.97 52.51 17.31
CA SER A 128 10.45 53.65 18.13
C SER A 128 11.98 53.73 18.15
N GLN A 129 12.51 54.92 17.81
CA GLN A 129 13.86 55.46 18.09
C GLN A 129 15.01 54.80 17.29
N GLU A 130 15.89 55.52 16.58
CA GLU A 130 16.55 56.83 16.83
C GLU A 130 16.79 57.50 15.44
N GLU A 131 16.28 58.70 15.14
CA GLU A 131 16.82 60.03 15.47
C GLU A 131 18.34 60.12 15.80
N SER A 132 19.15 60.47 14.80
CA SER A 132 20.32 61.36 15.03
C SER A 132 20.82 61.96 13.72
N GLY A 133 20.26 63.12 13.36
CA GLY A 133 21.01 64.11 12.61
C GLY A 133 22.12 64.66 13.51
N ARG A 134 23.32 64.84 12.96
CA ARG A 134 24.40 65.53 13.68
C ARG A 134 25.11 66.49 12.77
N ASP A 135 24.55 67.69 12.72
CA ASP A 135 25.26 68.94 12.51
C ASP A 135 26.37 69.12 13.55
N THR A 136 27.48 69.72 13.11
CA THR A 136 28.50 70.50 13.86
C THR A 136 29.09 69.96 15.19
N PRO A 137 30.43 70.01 15.35
CA PRO A 137 31.05 70.23 16.66
C PRO A 137 31.19 71.74 16.93
N SER A 138 30.55 72.18 18.00
CA SER A 138 30.67 73.53 18.57
C SER A 138 31.91 73.65 19.47
N SER A 139 32.57 74.81 19.34
CA SER A 139 33.17 75.65 20.39
C SER A 139 34.11 75.05 21.45
N ASN A 140 35.30 75.64 21.52
CA ASN A 140 35.87 76.08 22.80
C ASN A 140 36.89 77.22 22.58
N ARG A 141 36.54 78.41 23.09
CA ARG A 141 37.30 79.18 24.10
C ARG A 141 37.26 80.69 23.83
N ALA A 142 36.39 81.35 24.58
CA ALA A 142 36.46 82.78 24.85
C ALA A 142 37.62 83.08 25.83
N SER A 143 38.26 84.23 25.65
CA SER A 143 38.91 84.99 26.72
C SER A 143 38.83 86.48 26.39
N SER A 144 38.04 87.20 27.20
CA SER A 144 38.04 88.66 27.35
C SER A 144 39.32 89.19 28.01
N ILE A 145 39.41 90.53 28.10
CA ILE A 145 40.37 91.42 28.84
C ILE A 145 41.42 92.00 27.88
N ASN A 146 41.67 93.31 27.74
CA ASN A 146 41.32 94.51 28.49
C ASN A 146 41.33 95.71 27.52
N GLY A 147 40.49 96.72 27.74
CA GLY A 147 40.75 98.07 27.26
C GLY A 147 41.58 98.80 28.30
N THR A 148 42.70 99.41 27.91
CA THR A 148 43.30 100.52 28.65
C THR A 148 44.05 101.40 27.66
N ASP A 149 43.46 102.57 27.48
CA ASP A 149 43.98 103.79 26.88
C ASP A 149 45.18 104.30 27.69
N ASP A 150 46.27 104.68 27.03
CA ASP A 150 47.06 105.85 27.43
C ASP A 150 48.04 106.27 26.32
N GLU A 151 48.06 107.58 26.10
CA GLU A 151 48.64 108.30 24.98
C GLU A 151 50.16 108.57 25.07
N LYS A 152 50.73 108.77 23.86
CA LYS A 152 51.88 109.63 23.50
C LYS A 152 53.31 109.18 23.86
N PHE A 153 54.14 108.98 22.83
CA PHE A 153 55.07 109.98 22.27
C PHE A 153 56.12 109.29 21.36
N LEU A 154 56.18 109.75 20.11
CA LEU A 154 57.33 109.77 19.18
C LEU A 154 58.61 109.00 19.57
N HIS A 155 58.90 107.91 18.84
CA HIS A 155 60.27 107.56 18.47
C HIS A 155 60.31 106.78 17.15
N VAL A 156 61.08 107.31 16.20
CA VAL A 156 61.40 106.70 14.90
C VAL A 156 62.34 105.52 15.16
N GLU A 157 61.82 104.30 15.07
CA GLU A 157 62.65 103.09 14.89
C GLU A 157 63.11 102.99 13.43
N PRO A 158 64.28 102.41 13.14
CA PRO A 158 64.80 102.38 11.77
C PRO A 158 63.81 101.60 10.91
N GLU A 159 63.30 102.24 9.86
CA GLU A 159 62.39 101.72 8.84
C GLU A 159 62.80 100.31 8.34
N GLU A 160 64.09 100.01 8.41
CA GLU A 160 64.74 98.75 8.06
C GLU A 160 64.37 97.56 8.99
N ALA A 161 64.21 97.76 10.30
CA ALA A 161 63.88 96.70 11.25
C ALA A 161 62.39 96.28 11.18
N VAL A 162 61.50 97.27 10.98
CA VAL A 162 60.06 97.03 10.78
C VAL A 162 59.84 96.28 9.47
N LEU A 163 60.46 96.73 8.37
CA LEU A 163 60.42 96.05 7.07
C LEU A 163 60.99 94.63 7.12
N GLN A 164 61.98 94.36 7.96
CA GLN A 164 62.55 93.02 8.11
C GLN A 164 61.60 92.07 8.86
N THR A 165 60.92 92.54 9.91
CA THR A 165 59.89 91.75 10.61
C THR A 165 58.65 91.49 9.73
N GLU A 166 58.25 92.49 8.94
CA GLU A 166 57.14 92.37 7.99
C GLU A 166 57.48 91.41 6.84
N ASN A 167 58.72 91.42 6.34
CA ASN A 167 59.20 90.44 5.35
C ASN A 167 59.18 89.01 5.88
N GLU A 168 59.63 88.76 7.11
CA GLU A 168 59.58 87.41 7.70
C GLU A 168 58.14 86.96 8.00
N HIS A 169 57.25 87.89 8.36
CA HIS A 169 55.82 87.60 8.50
C HIS A 169 55.17 87.25 7.16
N LEU A 170 55.43 88.01 6.09
CA LEU A 170 54.94 87.72 4.74
C LEU A 170 55.47 86.39 4.21
N LYS A 171 56.74 86.09 4.45
CA LYS A 171 57.36 84.81 4.08
C LYS A 171 56.72 83.64 4.82
N SER A 172 56.47 83.78 6.11
CA SER A 172 55.74 82.78 6.92
C SER A 172 54.29 82.60 6.44
N ALA A 173 53.60 83.69 6.07
CA ALA A 173 52.26 83.66 5.52
C ALA A 173 52.20 82.99 4.13
N ILE A 174 53.21 83.23 3.28
CA ILE A 174 53.35 82.56 1.98
C ILE A 174 53.63 81.07 2.18
N GLU A 175 54.48 80.70 3.14
CA GLU A 175 54.76 79.29 3.46
C GLU A 175 53.52 78.58 4.05
N GLN A 176 52.75 79.27 4.89
CA GLN A 176 51.45 78.80 5.39
C GLN A 176 50.41 78.67 4.25
N SER A 177 50.39 79.60 3.29
CA SER A 177 49.52 79.53 2.12
C SER A 177 49.92 78.37 1.20
N ASN A 178 51.21 78.16 0.96
CA ASN A 178 51.72 77.05 0.16
C ASN A 178 51.43 75.68 0.80
N THR A 179 51.56 75.56 2.12
CA THR A 179 51.19 74.33 2.83
C THR A 179 49.67 74.09 2.80
N SER A 180 48.87 75.16 2.91
CA SER A 180 47.42 75.09 2.76
C SER A 180 47.01 74.66 1.35
N ALA A 181 47.62 75.23 0.31
CA ALA A 181 47.37 74.86 -1.09
C ALA A 181 47.70 73.39 -1.36
N LYS A 182 48.84 72.88 -0.86
CA LYS A 182 49.20 71.46 -0.95
C LYS A 182 48.19 70.56 -0.24
N LYS A 183 47.69 70.97 0.94
CA LYS A 183 46.64 70.22 1.65
C LYS A 183 45.38 70.10 0.81
N TRP A 184 44.89 71.20 0.25
CA TRP A 184 43.71 71.19 -0.64
C TRP A 184 43.94 70.36 -1.90
N GLU A 185 45.14 70.39 -2.47
CA GLU A 185 45.50 69.57 -3.63
C GLU A 185 45.47 68.07 -3.31
N THR A 186 46.02 67.66 -2.16
CA THR A 186 45.96 66.26 -1.70
C THR A 186 44.53 65.79 -1.40
N GLU A 187 43.70 66.67 -0.84
CA GLU A 187 42.30 66.37 -0.53
C GLU A 187 41.48 66.23 -1.82
N LEU A 188 41.69 67.11 -2.80
CA LEU A 188 41.08 67.00 -4.12
C LEU A 188 41.46 65.69 -4.82
N GLN A 189 42.73 65.29 -4.75
CA GLN A 189 43.18 64.02 -5.31
C GLN A 189 42.53 62.82 -4.61
N THR A 190 42.45 62.84 -3.28
CA THR A 190 41.78 61.80 -2.48
C THR A 190 40.29 61.72 -2.83
N LEU A 191 39.61 62.85 -3.01
CA LEU A 191 38.21 62.90 -3.42
C LEU A 191 38.01 62.34 -4.84
N ARG A 192 38.92 62.61 -5.77
CA ARG A 192 38.88 62.02 -7.11
C ARG A 192 39.02 60.50 -7.07
N GLU A 193 39.97 59.99 -6.29
CA GLU A 193 40.17 58.55 -6.11
C GLU A 193 38.97 57.88 -5.45
N ASN A 194 38.38 58.52 -4.43
CA ASN A 194 37.16 58.03 -3.79
C ASN A 194 35.97 58.02 -4.76
N ASN A 195 35.82 59.05 -5.59
CA ASN A 195 34.77 59.10 -6.61
C ASN A 195 34.95 57.96 -7.64
N ALA A 196 36.17 57.73 -8.11
CA ALA A 196 36.47 56.61 -9.02
C ALA A 196 36.10 55.25 -8.40
N ARG A 197 36.47 55.00 -7.13
CA ARG A 197 36.10 53.76 -6.43
C ARG A 197 34.59 53.59 -6.27
N LEU A 198 33.85 54.67 -6.03
CA LEU A 198 32.39 54.62 -5.94
C LEU A 198 31.75 54.30 -7.30
N VAL A 199 32.29 54.83 -8.39
CA VAL A 199 31.83 54.50 -9.75
C VAL A 199 32.08 53.02 -10.06
N ASP A 200 33.27 52.50 -9.74
CA ASP A 200 33.61 51.08 -9.94
C ASP A 200 32.68 50.18 -9.11
N ALA A 201 32.46 50.50 -7.83
CA ALA A 201 31.56 49.75 -6.95
C ALA A 201 30.10 49.79 -7.44
N LEU A 202 29.65 50.92 -7.99
CA LEU A 202 28.31 51.04 -8.56
C LEU A 202 28.16 50.20 -9.84
N GLN A 203 29.18 50.19 -10.70
CA GLN A 203 29.20 49.36 -11.90
C GLN A 203 29.21 47.87 -11.54
N GLU A 204 30.01 47.47 -10.57
CA GLU A 204 30.04 46.09 -10.06
C GLU A 204 28.70 45.70 -9.43
N SER A 205 28.11 46.55 -8.60
CA SER A 205 26.77 46.33 -8.04
C SER A 205 25.71 46.18 -9.13
N SER A 206 25.79 46.97 -10.20
CA SER A 206 24.87 46.89 -11.34
C SER A 206 25.04 45.57 -12.10
N ALA A 207 26.27 45.14 -12.35
CA ALA A 207 26.56 43.85 -12.98
C ALA A 207 26.08 42.67 -12.11
N ASN A 208 26.24 42.77 -10.79
CA ASN A 208 25.74 41.78 -9.83
C ASN A 208 24.22 41.68 -9.89
N VAL A 209 23.50 42.80 -9.90
CA VAL A 209 22.03 42.81 -10.02
C VAL A 209 21.57 42.10 -11.30
N GLU A 210 22.23 42.33 -12.45
CA GLU A 210 21.89 41.65 -13.70
C GLU A 210 22.19 40.14 -13.65
N SER A 211 23.31 39.74 -13.02
CA SER A 211 23.61 38.32 -12.78
C SER A 211 22.55 37.63 -11.91
N TRP A 212 22.13 38.27 -10.81
CA TRP A 212 21.08 37.75 -9.94
C TRP A 212 19.73 37.65 -10.65
N LYS A 213 19.37 38.63 -11.48
CA LYS A 213 18.16 38.56 -12.32
C LYS A 213 18.20 37.35 -13.25
N LYS A 214 19.34 37.08 -13.88
CA LYS A 214 19.50 35.91 -14.76
C LYS A 214 19.37 34.59 -14.00
N GLN A 215 19.99 34.49 -12.82
CA GLN A 215 19.87 33.29 -11.96
C GLN A 215 18.44 33.08 -11.47
N LEU A 216 17.74 34.16 -11.11
CA LEU A 216 16.34 34.10 -10.72
C LEU A 216 15.46 33.62 -11.88
N GLY A 217 15.73 34.07 -13.11
CA GLY A 217 15.06 33.59 -14.32
C GLY A 217 15.23 32.08 -14.51
N ALA A 218 16.47 31.60 -14.49
CA ALA A 218 16.77 30.17 -14.62
C ALA A 218 16.10 29.31 -13.52
N CYS A 219 16.12 29.79 -12.26
CA CYS A 219 15.47 29.10 -11.15
C CYS A 219 13.94 29.04 -11.32
N LYS A 220 13.33 30.10 -11.87
CA LYS A 220 11.89 30.09 -12.20
C LYS A 220 11.56 29.08 -13.30
N GLU A 221 12.33 29.06 -14.38
CA GLU A 221 12.17 28.11 -15.48
C GLU A 221 12.33 26.65 -15.02
N GLU A 222 13.31 26.38 -14.14
CA GLU A 222 13.49 25.07 -13.52
C GLU A 222 12.29 24.71 -12.62
N SER A 223 11.80 25.66 -11.83
CA SER A 223 10.61 25.45 -11.00
C SER A 223 9.35 25.17 -11.81
N ASP A 224 9.17 25.86 -12.93
CA ASP A 224 8.05 25.65 -13.86
C ASP A 224 8.16 24.25 -14.50
N THR A 225 9.35 23.88 -15.00
CA THR A 225 9.62 22.55 -15.56
C THR A 225 9.37 21.43 -14.55
N LEU A 226 9.81 21.60 -13.30
CA LEU A 226 9.55 20.63 -12.24
C LEU A 226 8.07 20.53 -11.90
N ARG A 227 7.33 21.65 -11.89
CA ARG A 227 5.87 21.65 -11.69
C ARG A 227 5.14 20.91 -12.81
N GLU A 228 5.53 21.12 -14.06
CA GLU A 228 5.00 20.37 -15.20
C GLU A 228 5.30 18.87 -15.07
N LYS A 229 6.53 18.51 -14.67
CA LYS A 229 6.89 17.10 -14.49
C LYS A 229 6.12 16.43 -13.36
N ILE A 230 5.87 17.15 -12.27
CA ILE A 230 5.02 16.65 -11.17
C ILE A 230 3.60 16.40 -11.67
N ALA A 231 3.00 17.35 -12.41
CA ALA A 231 1.67 17.19 -12.96
C ALA A 231 1.57 16.00 -13.94
N GLU A 232 2.59 15.79 -14.78
CA GLU A 232 2.67 14.63 -15.67
C GLU A 232 2.75 13.31 -14.88
N LEU A 233 3.59 13.24 -13.85
CA LEU A 233 3.71 12.05 -13.00
C LEU A 233 2.44 11.77 -12.21
N GLU A 234 1.75 12.80 -11.72
CA GLU A 234 0.45 12.66 -11.06
C GLU A 234 -0.61 12.11 -12.02
N ALA A 235 -0.65 12.58 -13.28
CA ALA A 235 -1.53 12.05 -14.31
C ALA A 235 -1.24 10.57 -14.60
N GLN A 236 0.03 10.19 -14.76
CA GLN A 236 0.46 8.80 -14.96
C GLN A 236 0.10 7.90 -13.77
N CYS A 237 0.27 8.39 -12.53
CA CYS A 237 -0.14 7.65 -11.34
C CYS A 237 -1.66 7.43 -11.31
N ASN A 238 -2.46 8.42 -11.73
CA ASN A 238 -3.91 8.28 -11.81
C ASN A 238 -4.33 7.25 -12.86
N GLU A 239 -3.70 7.26 -14.04
CA GLU A 239 -3.93 6.27 -15.08
C GLU A 239 -3.56 4.86 -14.61
N ALA A 240 -2.39 4.68 -14.00
CA ALA A 240 -1.95 3.41 -13.44
C ALA A 240 -2.92 2.87 -12.36
N ASN A 241 -3.48 3.76 -11.54
CA ASN A 241 -4.49 3.38 -10.53
C ASN A 241 -5.81 2.94 -11.18
N GLN A 242 -6.27 3.64 -12.22
CA GLN A 242 -7.47 3.23 -12.98
C GLN A 242 -7.27 1.86 -13.63
N GLU A 243 -6.09 1.63 -14.21
CA GLU A 243 -5.77 0.35 -14.85
C GLU A 243 -5.64 -0.78 -13.84
N LYS A 244 -5.05 -0.51 -12.67
CA LYS A 244 -5.05 -1.45 -11.54
C LYS A 244 -6.47 -1.81 -11.10
N GLN A 245 -7.39 -0.85 -11.07
CA GLN A 245 -8.79 -1.10 -10.73
C GLN A 245 -9.49 -1.96 -11.79
N ARG A 246 -9.29 -1.68 -13.09
CA ARG A 246 -9.79 -2.54 -14.18
C ARG A 246 -9.25 -3.96 -14.08
N ASN A 247 -7.95 -4.13 -13.87
CA ASN A 247 -7.33 -5.44 -13.73
C ASN A 247 -7.87 -6.22 -12.52
N ALA A 248 -8.15 -5.55 -11.41
CA ALA A 248 -8.80 -6.17 -10.26
C ALA A 248 -10.22 -6.65 -10.60
N GLN A 249 -11.01 -5.84 -11.31
CA GLN A 249 -12.36 -6.21 -11.77
C GLN A 249 -12.32 -7.39 -12.75
N LEU A 250 -11.40 -7.37 -13.71
CA LEU A 250 -11.19 -8.47 -14.66
C LEU A 250 -10.77 -9.76 -13.95
N SER A 251 -9.89 -9.67 -12.95
CA SER A 251 -9.46 -10.83 -12.16
C SER A 251 -10.65 -11.48 -11.42
N VAL A 252 -11.52 -10.66 -10.82
CA VAL A 252 -12.76 -11.17 -10.19
C VAL A 252 -13.66 -11.83 -11.22
N ARG A 253 -13.85 -11.20 -12.39
CA ARG A 253 -14.69 -11.75 -13.45
C ARG A 253 -14.16 -13.09 -13.99
N VAL A 254 -12.84 -13.24 -14.08
CA VAL A 254 -12.20 -14.51 -14.46
C VAL A 254 -12.50 -15.59 -13.41
N GLN A 255 -12.34 -15.29 -12.13
CA GLN A 255 -12.65 -16.25 -11.05
C GLN A 255 -14.12 -16.69 -11.05
N GLU A 256 -15.06 -15.77 -11.30
CA GLU A 256 -16.48 -16.09 -11.45
C GLU A 256 -16.74 -17.03 -12.63
N LEU A 257 -16.13 -16.76 -13.78
CA LEU A 257 -16.27 -17.58 -14.98
C LEU A 257 -15.64 -18.98 -14.79
N GLU A 258 -14.51 -19.07 -14.09
CA GLU A 258 -13.89 -20.35 -13.75
C GLU A 258 -14.78 -21.18 -12.82
N ALA A 259 -15.43 -20.55 -11.84
CA ALA A 259 -16.38 -21.22 -10.95
C ALA A 259 -17.63 -21.70 -11.71
N GLU A 260 -18.21 -20.86 -12.58
CA GLU A 260 -19.36 -21.24 -13.41
C GLU A 260 -19.01 -22.40 -14.36
N LEU A 261 -17.80 -22.38 -14.94
CA LEU A 261 -17.32 -23.45 -15.79
C LEU A 261 -17.15 -24.76 -15.02
N HIS A 262 -16.60 -24.71 -13.80
CA HIS A 262 -16.49 -25.87 -12.92
C HIS A 262 -17.85 -26.48 -12.57
N ASP A 263 -18.83 -25.65 -12.23
CA ASP A 263 -20.20 -26.09 -11.95
C ASP A 263 -20.83 -26.78 -13.18
N LYS A 264 -20.62 -26.21 -14.38
CA LYS A 264 -21.11 -26.79 -15.64
C LYS A 264 -20.41 -28.10 -15.99
N GLU A 265 -19.12 -28.23 -15.74
CA GLU A 265 -18.39 -29.50 -15.90
C GLU A 265 -18.94 -30.58 -14.96
N GLN A 266 -19.24 -30.23 -13.70
CA GLN A 266 -19.81 -31.16 -12.74
C GLN A 266 -21.24 -31.59 -13.12
N GLU A 267 -22.05 -30.67 -13.65
CA GLU A 267 -23.38 -30.96 -14.20
C GLU A 267 -23.28 -31.93 -15.39
N LEU A 268 -22.36 -31.68 -16.33
CA LEU A 268 -22.12 -32.55 -17.47
C LEU A 268 -21.68 -33.96 -17.04
N GLU A 269 -20.82 -34.07 -16.05
CA GLU A 269 -20.38 -35.37 -15.52
C GLU A 269 -21.54 -36.15 -14.89
N ASN A 270 -22.43 -35.48 -14.17
CA ASN A 270 -23.63 -36.10 -13.61
C ASN A 270 -24.60 -36.57 -14.71
N LEU A 271 -24.80 -35.75 -15.75
CA LEU A 271 -25.61 -36.12 -16.91
C LEU A 271 -25.01 -37.30 -17.69
N ARG A 272 -23.69 -37.37 -17.81
CA ARG A 272 -22.99 -38.53 -18.41
C ARG A 272 -23.26 -39.82 -17.63
N LYS A 273 -23.14 -39.77 -16.29
CA LYS A 273 -23.47 -40.91 -15.43
C LYS A 273 -24.93 -41.34 -15.58
N GLN A 274 -25.84 -40.38 -15.66
CA GLN A 274 -27.26 -40.67 -15.87
C GLN A 274 -27.51 -41.30 -17.25
N ALA A 275 -26.80 -40.84 -18.29
CA ALA A 275 -26.90 -41.41 -19.63
C ALA A 275 -26.43 -42.87 -19.69
N GLU A 276 -25.50 -43.29 -18.81
CA GLU A 276 -25.03 -44.67 -18.72
C GLU A 276 -26.08 -45.66 -18.18
N ILE A 277 -27.12 -45.16 -17.49
CA ILE A 277 -28.22 -45.99 -16.97
C ILE A 277 -29.02 -46.60 -18.13
N ILE A 278 -29.19 -45.89 -19.25
CA ILE A 278 -30.00 -46.36 -20.38
C ILE A 278 -29.40 -47.64 -21.00
N PRO A 279 -28.09 -47.69 -21.38
CA PRO A 279 -27.46 -48.92 -21.83
C PRO A 279 -27.55 -50.08 -20.84
N GLN A 280 -27.39 -49.81 -19.52
CA GLN A 280 -27.50 -50.84 -18.49
C GLN A 280 -28.91 -51.45 -18.45
N LEU A 281 -29.94 -50.61 -18.46
CA LEU A 281 -31.34 -51.06 -18.53
C LEU A 281 -31.63 -51.82 -19.83
N MET A 282 -31.06 -51.39 -20.97
CA MET A 282 -31.19 -52.13 -22.23
C MET A 282 -30.58 -53.53 -22.14
N ALA A 283 -29.38 -53.66 -21.56
CA ALA A 283 -28.73 -54.95 -21.37
C ALA A 283 -29.52 -55.86 -20.41
N GLU A 284 -30.11 -55.32 -19.35
CA GLU A 284 -31.02 -56.07 -18.47
C GLU A 284 -32.27 -56.54 -19.20
N CYS A 285 -32.91 -55.68 -20.00
CA CYS A 285 -34.05 -56.04 -20.83
C CYS A 285 -33.71 -57.18 -21.81
N GLU A 286 -32.54 -57.14 -22.46
CA GLU A 286 -32.06 -58.23 -23.33
C GLU A 286 -31.82 -59.53 -22.54
N SER A 287 -31.21 -59.44 -21.34
CA SER A 287 -31.02 -60.60 -20.47
C SER A 287 -32.34 -61.24 -20.02
N ILE A 288 -33.33 -60.43 -19.68
CA ILE A 288 -34.67 -60.91 -19.30
C ILE A 288 -35.35 -61.54 -20.51
N THR A 289 -35.25 -60.92 -21.68
CA THR A 289 -35.84 -61.43 -22.94
C THR A 289 -35.26 -62.80 -23.30
N THR A 290 -33.94 -62.98 -23.21
CA THR A 290 -33.29 -64.27 -23.48
C THR A 290 -33.67 -65.35 -22.46
N LYS A 291 -33.79 -65.00 -21.17
CA LYS A 291 -34.30 -65.92 -20.14
C LYS A 291 -35.75 -66.33 -20.40
N LEU A 292 -36.60 -65.38 -20.77
CA LEU A 292 -38.00 -65.62 -21.12
C LEU A 292 -38.09 -66.59 -22.31
N GLN A 293 -37.35 -66.32 -23.38
CA GLN A 293 -37.33 -67.16 -24.58
C GLN A 293 -36.82 -68.59 -24.31
N THR A 294 -35.86 -68.73 -23.40
CA THR A 294 -35.37 -70.04 -22.92
C THR A 294 -36.45 -70.78 -22.14
N ALA A 295 -37.14 -70.07 -21.23
CA ALA A 295 -38.23 -70.63 -20.44
C ALA A 295 -39.42 -71.05 -21.33
N GLU A 296 -39.79 -70.24 -22.32
CA GLU A 296 -40.82 -70.56 -23.31
C GLU A 296 -40.47 -71.80 -24.12
N SER A 297 -39.22 -71.92 -24.58
CA SER A 297 -38.76 -73.10 -25.32
C SER A 297 -38.82 -74.37 -24.46
N ARG A 298 -38.44 -74.26 -23.18
CA ARG A 298 -38.52 -75.38 -22.23
C ARG A 298 -39.97 -75.75 -21.91
N ASN A 299 -40.87 -74.77 -21.77
CA ASN A 299 -42.30 -75.04 -21.60
C ASN A 299 -42.86 -75.78 -22.81
N LYS A 300 -42.53 -75.35 -24.02
CA LYS A 300 -42.95 -76.03 -25.26
C LYS A 300 -42.44 -77.47 -25.34
N GLU A 301 -41.20 -77.72 -24.91
CA GLU A 301 -40.66 -79.08 -24.81
C GLU A 301 -41.42 -79.93 -23.79
N LEU A 302 -41.73 -79.37 -22.62
CA LEU A 302 -42.50 -80.06 -21.58
C LEU A 302 -43.93 -80.33 -22.01
N GLU A 303 -44.61 -79.38 -22.67
CA GLU A 303 -45.94 -79.59 -23.28
C GLU A 303 -45.90 -80.75 -24.26
N GLY A 304 -44.92 -80.79 -25.18
CA GLY A 304 -44.76 -81.91 -26.11
C GLY A 304 -44.50 -83.25 -25.42
N ARG A 305 -43.79 -83.26 -24.28
CA ARG A 305 -43.60 -84.48 -23.47
C ARG A 305 -44.90 -84.91 -22.78
N VAL A 306 -45.69 -83.96 -22.29
CA VAL A 306 -47.01 -84.24 -21.70
C VAL A 306 -47.94 -84.84 -22.75
N ASP A 307 -47.99 -84.26 -23.95
CA ASP A 307 -48.79 -84.80 -25.06
C ASP A 307 -48.36 -86.22 -25.44
N GLY A 308 -47.04 -86.47 -25.52
CA GLY A 308 -46.51 -87.81 -25.77
C GLY A 308 -46.89 -88.82 -24.70
N LEU A 309 -46.75 -88.46 -23.42
CA LEU A 309 -47.18 -89.31 -22.31
C LEU A 309 -48.70 -89.53 -22.29
N GLN A 310 -49.49 -88.53 -22.69
CA GLN A 310 -50.94 -88.66 -22.80
C GLN A 310 -51.31 -89.68 -23.88
N LEU A 311 -50.66 -89.63 -25.05
CA LEU A 311 -50.84 -90.63 -26.11
C LEU A 311 -50.48 -92.05 -25.66
N ASP A 312 -49.36 -92.22 -24.94
CA ASP A 312 -48.95 -93.53 -24.40
C ASP A 312 -49.96 -94.06 -23.37
N ILE A 313 -50.51 -93.19 -22.52
CA ILE A 313 -51.57 -93.55 -21.57
C ILE A 313 -52.84 -94.00 -22.33
N ASP A 314 -53.27 -93.24 -23.34
CA ASP A 314 -54.46 -93.56 -24.12
C ASP A 314 -54.31 -94.89 -24.88
N ASP A 315 -53.14 -95.15 -25.49
CA ASP A 315 -52.82 -96.43 -26.13
C ASP A 315 -52.83 -97.60 -25.13
N SER A 316 -52.24 -97.41 -23.95
CA SER A 316 -52.27 -98.40 -22.86
C SER A 316 -53.70 -98.70 -22.38
N GLN A 317 -54.53 -97.65 -22.21
CA GLN A 317 -55.94 -97.79 -21.87
C GLN A 317 -56.71 -98.56 -22.95
N GLN A 318 -56.49 -98.23 -24.24
CA GLN A 318 -57.13 -98.94 -25.35
C GLN A 318 -56.73 -100.41 -25.39
N LYS A 319 -55.44 -100.73 -25.20
CA LYS A 319 -54.94 -102.11 -25.07
C LYS A 319 -55.60 -102.82 -23.89
N GLN A 320 -55.76 -102.16 -22.74
CA GLN A 320 -56.42 -102.72 -21.57
C GLN A 320 -57.92 -103.00 -21.85
N VAL A 321 -58.63 -102.11 -22.55
CA VAL A 321 -60.03 -102.31 -22.96
C VAL A 321 -60.15 -103.50 -23.91
N ASN A 322 -59.26 -103.59 -24.91
CA ASN A 322 -59.22 -104.72 -25.84
C ASN A 322 -59.00 -106.04 -25.09
N MET A 323 -58.00 -106.08 -24.20
CA MET A 323 -57.69 -107.26 -23.37
C MET A 323 -58.88 -107.66 -22.47
N LYS A 324 -59.53 -106.69 -21.81
CA LYS A 324 -60.75 -106.93 -21.03
C LYS A 324 -61.87 -107.51 -21.90
N GLY A 325 -62.01 -107.01 -23.13
CA GLY A 325 -62.97 -107.52 -24.11
C GLY A 325 -62.69 -108.97 -24.53
N GLU A 326 -61.43 -109.31 -24.78
CA GLU A 326 -61.02 -110.70 -25.06
C GLU A 326 -61.25 -111.62 -23.86
N LEU A 327 -60.91 -111.17 -22.65
CA LEU A 327 -61.15 -111.92 -21.42
C LEU A 327 -62.65 -112.18 -21.21
N LYS A 328 -63.49 -111.18 -21.51
CA LYS A 328 -64.95 -111.33 -21.45
C LYS A 328 -65.45 -112.37 -22.45
N LYS A 329 -64.99 -112.34 -23.71
CA LYS A 329 -65.34 -113.38 -24.71
C LYS A 329 -64.91 -114.78 -24.25
N PHE A 330 -63.74 -114.89 -23.64
CA PHE A 330 -63.25 -116.17 -23.10
C PHE A 330 -64.12 -116.65 -21.93
N MET A 331 -64.51 -115.74 -21.02
CA MET A 331 -65.44 -116.03 -19.93
C MET A 331 -66.79 -116.51 -20.48
N ASP A 332 -67.38 -115.78 -21.43
CA ASP A 332 -68.67 -116.14 -22.05
C ASP A 332 -68.58 -117.53 -22.73
N MET A 333 -67.44 -117.87 -23.34
CA MET A 333 -67.17 -119.20 -23.91
C MET A 333 -67.07 -120.30 -22.83
N LEU A 334 -66.41 -120.01 -21.71
CA LEU A 334 -66.33 -120.93 -20.57
C LEU A 334 -67.71 -121.15 -19.93
N ASP A 335 -68.49 -120.10 -19.74
CA ASP A 335 -69.86 -120.19 -19.23
C ASP A 335 -70.71 -121.09 -20.15
N GLY A 336 -70.63 -120.88 -21.47
CA GLY A 336 -71.26 -121.78 -22.44
C GLY A 336 -70.80 -123.24 -22.33
N LYS A 337 -69.50 -123.48 -22.11
CA LYS A 337 -68.97 -124.84 -21.87
C LYS A 337 -69.44 -125.44 -20.54
N ILE A 338 -69.61 -124.63 -19.50
CA ILE A 338 -70.18 -125.06 -18.22
C ILE A 338 -71.64 -125.45 -18.40
N ASP A 339 -72.41 -124.68 -19.18
CA ASP A 339 -73.80 -125.00 -19.53
C ASP A 339 -73.89 -126.33 -20.30
N GLU A 340 -73.07 -126.53 -21.34
CA GLU A 340 -72.96 -127.81 -22.06
C GLU A 340 -72.65 -128.99 -21.11
N LEU A 341 -71.71 -128.81 -20.18
CA LEU A 341 -71.38 -129.82 -19.17
C LEU A 341 -72.53 -130.06 -18.18
N HIS A 342 -73.27 -129.02 -17.82
CA HIS A 342 -74.48 -129.13 -16.98
C HIS A 342 -75.57 -129.91 -17.71
N GLU A 343 -75.82 -129.64 -18.98
CA GLU A 343 -76.74 -130.41 -19.83
C GLU A 343 -76.28 -131.87 -19.93
N PHE A 344 -74.99 -132.12 -20.18
CA PHE A 344 -74.44 -133.46 -20.24
C PHE A 344 -74.62 -134.22 -18.91
N ARG A 345 -74.36 -133.58 -17.77
CA ARG A 345 -74.59 -134.13 -16.43
C ARG A 345 -76.08 -134.41 -16.18
N GLN A 346 -76.99 -133.52 -16.59
CA GLN A 346 -78.43 -133.78 -16.51
C GLN A 346 -78.85 -134.95 -17.41
N GLY A 347 -78.27 -135.05 -18.62
CA GLY A 347 -78.47 -136.18 -19.53
C GLY A 347 -78.01 -137.50 -18.91
N LEU A 348 -76.82 -137.54 -18.31
CA LEU A 348 -76.34 -138.69 -17.55
C LEU A 348 -77.24 -139.02 -16.34
N SER A 349 -77.73 -138.01 -15.63
CA SER A 349 -78.68 -138.20 -14.53
C SER A 349 -80.00 -138.80 -15.00
N LYS A 350 -80.47 -138.50 -16.23
CA LYS A 350 -81.64 -139.14 -16.83
C LYS A 350 -81.37 -140.60 -17.22
N LEU A 351 -80.16 -140.94 -17.65
CA LEU A 351 -79.75 -142.35 -17.85
C LEU A 351 -79.61 -143.14 -16.53
N GLY A 352 -79.38 -142.47 -15.39
CA GLY A 352 -79.30 -143.11 -14.08
C GLY A 352 -80.64 -143.37 -13.38
N VAL A 353 -81.77 -142.93 -13.96
CA VAL A 353 -83.12 -143.11 -13.39
C VAL A 353 -83.85 -144.32 -14.01
N ASP A 354 -83.33 -144.91 -15.08
CA ASP A 354 -83.85 -146.15 -15.69
C ASP A 354 -83.01 -147.39 -15.32
N ASN A 355 -82.77 -147.60 -14.02
CA ASN A 355 -82.27 -148.87 -13.49
C ASN A 355 -82.99 -149.25 -12.20
#